data_AF-A0A2N1PQR0-F1
#
_entry.id   AF-A0A2N1PQR0-F1
#
_cell.length_a   1.000
_cell.length_b   1.000
_cell.length_c   1.000
_cell.angle_alpha   90.00
_cell.angle_beta   90.00
_cell.angle_gamma   90.00
#
_symmetry.space_group_name_H-M   'P 1'
#
loop_
_entity.id
_entity.type
_entity.pdbx_description
1 polymer ?
#
loop_
_entity_poly.entity_id
_entity_poly.type
_entity_poly.pdbx_seq_one_letter_code
_entity_poly.pdbx_strand_id
1 'polypeptide(L)'
;MDYTEQRLLWEQKYPDYQKFAVDMSGVIHEILEAKHIISMVHQIAFRAKSPDRFEEKCHRKNYSDPFEQMKDLAGVRVITLYEADVARVAEAITSSLFIDAEHSHIKAPVSAKILSYRTIHLVGTLTEEYLEKADLKGYAGMNIEIQVRSVLQHAWAEIDHDSRYKSNFVLPPELERRLYLIAGLLEVADREFNDFRDQRNKLIEEAKKEITEQQLSSELLTLVFIEASLELIATKYHLGDHYIKDDASKLIGLCEEYGITKVGDYITLLDDLDDIFQFSRVVKSSISAHVRNYNRKMSAGFVIFSAIILRRGIDPWCRGMPLEWIHSINEALAHFRPNSATRIVKGSKPAQPMEITR
;
A
#
# COMPACT_ATOMS: atom_id res chain seq x y z
N MET A 1 23.65 -15.10 -37.36
CA MET A 1 24.13 -14.08 -36.43
C MET A 1 24.93 -14.81 -35.37
N ASP A 2 26.20 -14.47 -35.20
CA ASP A 2 26.98 -15.02 -34.09
C ASP A 2 26.57 -14.36 -32.75
N TYR A 3 27.05 -14.89 -31.62
CA TYR A 3 26.68 -14.38 -30.31
C TYR A 3 27.18 -12.93 -30.06
N THR A 4 28.28 -12.53 -30.69
CA THR A 4 28.83 -11.18 -30.56
C THR A 4 27.93 -10.17 -31.26
N GLU A 5 27.47 -10.48 -32.47
CA GLU A 5 26.49 -9.68 -33.19
C GLU A 5 25.15 -9.59 -32.43
N GLN A 6 24.68 -10.70 -31.84
CA GLN A 6 23.47 -10.70 -31.01
C GLN A 6 23.61 -9.77 -29.80
N ARG A 7 24.75 -9.82 -29.11
CA ARG A 7 25.05 -8.95 -27.96
C ARG A 7 25.06 -7.47 -28.35
N LEU A 8 25.77 -7.11 -29.43
CA LEU A 8 25.86 -5.73 -29.89
C LEU A 8 24.49 -5.16 -30.29
N LEU A 9 23.65 -5.95 -30.96
CA LEU A 9 22.28 -5.54 -31.28
C LEU A 9 21.43 -5.38 -30.01
N TRP A 10 21.62 -6.24 -29.01
CA TRP A 10 20.92 -6.10 -27.75
C TRP A 10 21.37 -4.85 -26.98
N GLU A 11 22.66 -4.52 -26.95
CA GLU A 11 23.16 -3.27 -26.35
C GLU A 11 22.51 -2.03 -26.96
N GLN A 12 22.23 -2.04 -28.27
CA GLN A 12 21.51 -0.96 -28.95
C GLN A 12 20.02 -0.90 -28.58
N LYS A 13 19.34 -2.05 -28.44
CA LYS A 13 17.92 -2.14 -28.07
C LYS A 13 17.66 -2.01 -26.57
N TYR A 14 18.68 -2.19 -25.74
CA TYR A 14 18.55 -2.23 -24.27
C TYR A 14 17.84 -1.01 -23.69
N PRO A 15 18.14 0.24 -24.11
CA PRO A 15 17.43 1.43 -23.60
C PRO A 15 15.91 1.40 -23.88
N ASP A 16 15.50 0.91 -25.05
CA ASP A 16 14.08 0.82 -25.42
C ASP A 16 13.35 -0.21 -24.54
N TYR A 17 13.97 -1.36 -24.29
CA TYR A 17 13.41 -2.36 -23.37
C TYR A 17 13.43 -1.91 -21.92
N GLN A 18 14.38 -1.07 -21.52
CA GLN A 18 14.39 -0.46 -20.20
C GLN A 18 13.23 0.52 -20.04
N LYS A 19 13.00 1.38 -21.04
CA LYS A 19 11.86 2.30 -21.07
C LYS A 19 10.54 1.53 -21.09
N PHE A 20 10.43 0.50 -21.93
CA PHE A 20 9.26 -0.38 -21.98
C PHE A 20 8.96 -1.02 -20.62
N ALA A 21 9.98 -1.51 -19.89
CA ALA A 21 9.78 -2.08 -18.56
C ALA A 21 9.27 -1.05 -17.53
N VAL A 22 9.75 0.20 -17.61
CA VAL A 22 9.26 1.32 -16.78
C VAL A 22 7.79 1.59 -17.08
N ASP A 23 7.46 1.78 -18.36
CA ASP A 23 6.08 2.11 -18.77
C ASP A 23 5.11 0.98 -18.44
N MET A 24 5.53 -0.29 -18.60
CA MET A 24 4.76 -1.45 -18.16
C MET A 24 4.54 -1.49 -16.65
N SER A 25 5.50 -1.02 -15.85
CA SER A 25 5.30 -0.92 -14.40
C SER A 25 4.22 0.12 -14.04
N GLY A 26 4.14 1.21 -14.80
CA GLY A 26 3.06 2.21 -14.70
C GLY A 26 1.71 1.64 -15.09
N VAL A 27 1.64 0.90 -16.20
CA VAL A 27 0.41 0.21 -16.63
C VAL A 27 -0.08 -0.78 -15.58
N ILE A 28 0.82 -1.58 -15.00
CA ILE A 28 0.44 -2.52 -13.92
C ILE A 28 -0.05 -1.75 -12.68
N HIS A 29 0.56 -0.62 -12.34
CA HIS A 29 0.07 0.24 -11.26
C HIS A 29 -1.36 0.71 -11.53
N GLU A 30 -1.64 1.26 -12.73
CA GLU A 30 -2.98 1.70 -13.15
C GLU A 30 -4.01 0.57 -13.07
N ILE A 31 -3.67 -0.63 -13.53
CA ILE A 31 -4.53 -1.83 -13.43
C ILE A 31 -4.90 -2.10 -11.97
N LEU A 32 -3.92 -2.12 -11.08
CA LEU A 32 -4.14 -2.48 -9.67
C LEU A 32 -4.88 -1.38 -8.90
N GLU A 33 -4.68 -0.12 -9.26
CA GLU A 33 -5.46 1.01 -8.75
C GLU A 33 -6.92 0.94 -9.19
N ALA A 34 -7.17 0.71 -10.48
CA ALA A 34 -8.52 0.58 -11.03
C ALA A 34 -9.29 -0.61 -10.44
N LYS A 35 -8.59 -1.66 -9.99
CA LYS A 35 -9.16 -2.82 -9.31
C LYS A 35 -9.23 -2.65 -7.78
N HIS A 36 -8.82 -1.50 -7.23
CA HIS A 36 -8.78 -1.20 -5.79
C HIS A 36 -7.97 -2.21 -4.97
N ILE A 37 -6.86 -2.70 -5.52
CA ILE A 37 -5.98 -3.68 -4.83
C ILE A 37 -4.51 -3.24 -4.78
N ILE A 38 -4.18 -2.02 -5.21
CA ILE A 38 -2.82 -1.48 -5.13
C ILE A 38 -2.25 -1.52 -3.70
N SER A 39 -3.10 -1.39 -2.68
CA SER A 39 -2.72 -1.46 -1.26
C SER A 39 -2.20 -2.83 -0.82
N MET A 40 -2.43 -3.89 -1.61
CA MET A 40 -1.85 -5.22 -1.39
C MET A 40 -0.39 -5.31 -1.84
N VAL A 41 0.04 -4.39 -2.71
CA VAL A 41 1.38 -4.38 -3.29
C VAL A 41 2.31 -3.54 -2.44
N HIS A 42 3.42 -4.15 -2.02
CA HIS A 42 4.51 -3.48 -1.33
C HIS A 42 5.39 -2.70 -2.32
N GLN A 43 5.70 -3.30 -3.48
CA GLN A 43 6.59 -2.71 -4.47
C GLN A 43 6.31 -3.25 -5.86
N ILE A 44 6.40 -2.37 -6.87
CA ILE A 44 6.52 -2.75 -8.28
C ILE A 44 7.92 -2.37 -8.73
N ALA A 45 8.73 -3.35 -9.13
CA ALA A 45 10.08 -3.14 -9.63
C ALA A 45 10.15 -3.55 -11.11
N PHE A 46 10.98 -2.88 -11.89
CA PHE A 46 11.15 -3.17 -13.31
C PHE A 46 12.62 -3.42 -13.64
N ARG A 47 12.87 -4.12 -14.75
CA ARG A 47 14.23 -4.34 -15.27
C ARG A 47 14.22 -4.69 -16.75
N ALA A 48 15.31 -4.34 -17.43
CA ALA A 48 15.72 -4.98 -18.67
C ALA A 48 16.89 -5.93 -18.40
N LYS A 49 16.95 -7.04 -19.16
CA LYS A 49 18.02 -8.05 -19.12
C LYS A 49 19.37 -7.40 -19.46
N SER A 50 20.34 -7.42 -18.54
CA SER A 50 21.67 -6.85 -18.86
C SER A 50 22.33 -7.57 -20.04
N PRO A 51 23.19 -6.89 -20.82
CA PRO A 51 23.87 -7.51 -21.95
C PRO A 51 24.63 -8.80 -21.62
N ASP A 52 25.35 -8.83 -20.50
CA ASP A 52 26.07 -10.04 -20.08
C ASP A 52 25.13 -11.21 -19.80
N ARG A 53 23.99 -10.96 -19.13
CA ARG A 53 22.99 -12.01 -18.85
C ARG A 53 22.22 -12.43 -20.09
N PHE A 54 22.06 -11.52 -21.05
CA PHE A 54 21.47 -11.84 -22.35
C PHE A 54 22.38 -12.81 -23.10
N GLU A 55 23.67 -12.49 -23.24
CA GLU A 55 24.66 -13.33 -23.92
C GLU A 55 24.78 -14.71 -23.24
N GLU A 56 24.93 -14.75 -21.91
CA GLU A 56 24.97 -16.00 -21.14
C GLU A 56 23.73 -16.88 -21.42
N LYS A 57 22.55 -16.26 -21.47
CA LYS A 57 21.30 -16.99 -21.74
C LYS A 57 21.21 -17.47 -23.18
N CYS A 58 21.70 -16.70 -24.15
CA CYS A 58 21.79 -17.10 -25.56
C CYS A 58 22.68 -18.33 -25.73
N HIS A 59 23.85 -18.35 -25.09
CA HIS A 59 24.73 -19.52 -25.09
C HIS A 59 24.07 -20.74 -24.42
N ARG A 60 23.50 -20.55 -23.23
CA ARG A 60 22.90 -21.65 -22.45
C ARG A 60 21.70 -22.29 -23.12
N LYS A 61 20.86 -21.51 -23.82
CA LYS A 61 19.61 -21.98 -24.44
C LYS A 61 19.72 -22.19 -25.94
N ASN A 62 20.85 -21.81 -26.55
CA ASN A 62 21.13 -21.93 -27.97
C ASN A 62 20.01 -21.36 -28.86
N TYR A 63 19.61 -20.12 -28.57
CA TYR A 63 18.55 -19.44 -29.32
C TYR A 63 19.00 -19.11 -30.75
N SER A 64 18.18 -19.48 -31.74
CA SER A 64 18.36 -19.12 -33.14
C SER A 64 17.97 -17.68 -33.41
N ASP A 65 16.92 -17.20 -32.72
CA ASP A 65 16.51 -15.80 -32.68
C ASP A 65 16.18 -15.41 -31.24
N PRO A 66 17.17 -14.88 -30.49
CA PRO A 66 16.97 -14.49 -29.10
C PRO A 66 15.88 -13.43 -28.91
N PHE A 67 15.61 -12.56 -29.88
CA PHE A 67 14.66 -11.46 -29.69
C PHE A 67 13.21 -11.93 -29.70
N GLU A 68 12.91 -12.97 -30.48
CA GLU A 68 11.60 -13.62 -30.49
C GLU A 68 11.47 -14.68 -29.39
N GLN A 69 12.54 -15.46 -29.16
CA GLN A 69 12.50 -16.63 -28.27
C GLN A 69 12.71 -16.28 -26.79
N MET A 70 13.41 -15.18 -26.47
CA MET A 70 13.63 -14.75 -25.09
C MET A 70 12.49 -13.86 -24.61
N LYS A 71 11.60 -14.42 -23.78
CA LYS A 71 10.41 -13.71 -23.29
C LYS A 71 10.66 -12.78 -22.08
N ASP A 72 11.86 -12.80 -21.51
CA ASP A 72 12.25 -12.03 -20.31
C ASP A 72 13.31 -10.95 -20.61
N LEU A 73 13.28 -10.38 -21.82
CA LEU A 73 14.12 -9.25 -22.23
C LEU A 73 13.80 -7.99 -21.41
N ALA A 74 12.51 -7.74 -21.20
CA ALA A 74 11.99 -6.82 -20.20
C ALA A 74 11.19 -7.61 -19.16
N GLY A 75 11.15 -7.11 -17.92
CA GLY A 75 10.29 -7.70 -16.91
C GLY A 75 9.90 -6.76 -15.78
N VAL A 76 8.75 -7.04 -15.19
CA VAL A 76 8.20 -6.36 -14.01
C VAL A 76 8.04 -7.38 -12.89
N ARG A 77 8.36 -6.98 -11.67
CA ARG A 77 8.13 -7.75 -10.45
C ARG A 77 7.10 -7.01 -9.61
N VAL A 78 6.01 -7.67 -9.30
CA VAL A 78 4.95 -7.17 -8.43
C VAL A 78 5.07 -7.92 -7.11
N ILE A 79 5.50 -7.21 -6.07
CA ILE A 79 5.79 -7.77 -4.75
C ILE A 79 4.62 -7.41 -3.83
N THR A 80 3.83 -8.40 -3.44
CA THR A 80 2.73 -8.24 -2.47
C THR A 80 3.24 -8.29 -1.04
N LEU A 81 2.53 -7.64 -0.12
CA LEU A 81 2.89 -7.68 1.30
C LEU A 81 2.65 -9.07 1.91
N TYR A 82 1.53 -9.69 1.56
CA TYR A 82 1.13 -11.02 2.04
C TYR A 82 1.07 -12.02 0.88
N GLU A 83 1.35 -13.28 1.17
CA GLU A 83 1.30 -14.36 0.18
C GLU A 83 -0.12 -14.60 -0.34
N ALA A 84 -1.13 -14.46 0.52
CA ALA A 84 -2.54 -14.64 0.14
C ALA A 84 -3.00 -13.70 -1.00
N ASP A 85 -2.34 -12.55 -1.20
CA ASP A 85 -2.70 -11.59 -2.24
C ASP A 85 -2.09 -11.92 -3.62
N VAL A 86 -1.09 -12.81 -3.68
CA VAL A 86 -0.33 -13.10 -4.90
C VAL A 86 -1.24 -13.56 -6.05
N ALA A 87 -2.17 -14.48 -5.76
CA ALA A 87 -3.09 -15.00 -6.77
C ALA A 87 -4.06 -13.93 -7.29
N ARG A 88 -4.59 -13.10 -6.39
CA ARG A 88 -5.54 -12.03 -6.74
C ARG A 88 -4.88 -10.94 -7.58
N VAL A 89 -3.66 -10.56 -7.24
CA VAL A 89 -2.86 -9.60 -8.03
C VAL A 89 -2.54 -10.18 -9.40
N ALA A 90 -2.13 -11.45 -9.48
CA ALA A 90 -1.91 -12.10 -10.75
C ALA A 90 -3.18 -12.12 -11.62
N GLU A 91 -4.33 -12.47 -11.05
CA GLU A 91 -5.62 -12.49 -11.77
C GLU A 91 -6.01 -11.12 -12.33
N ALA A 92 -5.81 -10.05 -11.55
CA ALA A 92 -6.06 -8.68 -12.00
C ALA A 92 -5.20 -8.29 -13.21
N ILE A 93 -3.93 -8.72 -13.22
CA ILE A 93 -3.01 -8.49 -14.34
C ILE A 93 -3.44 -9.35 -15.54
N THR A 94 -3.72 -10.64 -15.34
CA THR A 94 -4.10 -11.55 -16.44
C THR A 94 -5.42 -11.21 -17.10
N SER A 95 -6.33 -10.55 -16.38
CA SER A 95 -7.62 -10.10 -16.93
C SER A 95 -7.53 -8.75 -17.67
N SER A 96 -6.40 -8.05 -17.57
CA SER A 96 -6.23 -6.71 -18.14
C SER A 96 -5.17 -6.63 -19.24
N LEU A 97 -4.35 -7.67 -19.39
CA LEU A 97 -3.30 -7.80 -20.41
C LEU A 97 -3.54 -9.02 -21.30
N PHE A 98 -2.92 -9.05 -22.48
CA PHE A 98 -2.86 -10.27 -23.26
C PHE A 98 -1.78 -11.19 -22.67
N ILE A 99 -2.15 -12.41 -22.28
CA ILE A 99 -1.24 -13.36 -21.63
C ILE A 99 -0.97 -14.54 -22.56
N ASP A 100 0.31 -14.77 -22.81
CA ASP A 100 0.80 -15.98 -23.48
C ASP A 100 0.81 -17.13 -22.47
N ALA A 101 -0.24 -17.94 -22.50
CA ALA A 101 -0.41 -19.07 -21.59
C ALA A 101 0.64 -20.17 -21.77
N GLU A 102 1.24 -20.32 -22.96
CA GLU A 102 2.24 -21.36 -23.23
C GLU A 102 3.58 -21.04 -22.55
N HIS A 103 3.92 -19.75 -22.48
CA HIS A 103 5.16 -19.29 -21.86
C HIS A 103 4.98 -18.82 -20.40
N SER A 104 3.73 -18.66 -19.96
CA SER A 104 3.38 -18.39 -18.57
C SER A 104 3.42 -19.67 -17.73
N HIS A 105 3.94 -19.57 -16.50
CA HIS A 105 4.08 -20.73 -15.63
C HIS A 105 3.96 -20.36 -14.16
N ILE A 106 3.18 -21.16 -13.44
CA ILE A 106 3.18 -21.18 -11.98
C ILE A 106 4.26 -22.18 -11.56
N LYS A 107 5.42 -21.69 -11.12
CA LYS A 107 6.39 -22.60 -10.49
C LYS A 107 5.80 -23.04 -9.17
N ALA A 108 5.48 -24.31 -9.05
CA ALA A 108 5.08 -24.96 -7.80
C ALA A 108 6.23 -25.88 -7.32
N PRO A 109 6.21 -26.34 -6.07
CA PRO A 109 7.15 -27.35 -5.58
C PRO A 109 7.27 -28.52 -6.56
N VAL A 110 8.48 -28.76 -7.08
CA VAL A 110 8.74 -29.81 -8.09
C VAL A 110 8.49 -31.21 -7.50
N SER A 111 8.59 -31.36 -6.18
CA SER A 111 8.15 -32.54 -5.44
C SER A 111 8.00 -32.21 -3.94
N ALA A 112 7.32 -33.06 -3.18
CA ALA A 112 7.31 -32.98 -1.71
C ALA A 112 8.71 -33.05 -1.06
N LYS A 113 9.74 -33.48 -1.81
CA LYS A 113 11.14 -33.54 -1.37
C LYS A 113 11.92 -32.24 -1.62
N ILE A 114 11.43 -31.37 -2.51
CA ILE A 114 12.10 -30.12 -2.89
C ILE A 114 11.12 -28.98 -2.59
N LEU A 115 11.34 -28.33 -1.45
CA LEU A 115 10.66 -27.09 -1.11
C LEU A 115 11.19 -26.00 -2.05
N SER A 116 10.47 -25.76 -3.14
CA SER A 116 10.65 -24.58 -3.97
C SER A 116 9.44 -23.69 -3.83
N TYR A 117 9.67 -22.43 -3.47
CA TYR A 117 8.61 -21.44 -3.30
C TYR A 117 7.75 -21.26 -4.55
N ARG A 118 6.44 -21.12 -4.34
CA ARG A 118 5.51 -20.86 -5.43
C ARG A 118 5.78 -19.46 -6.00
N THR A 119 6.05 -19.35 -7.30
CA THR A 119 6.20 -18.05 -7.96
C THR A 119 5.39 -18.04 -9.25
N ILE A 120 4.57 -17.02 -9.44
CA ILE A 120 3.81 -16.84 -10.67
C ILE A 120 4.66 -16.04 -11.65
N HIS A 121 4.92 -16.62 -12.83
CA HIS A 121 5.56 -15.95 -13.95
C HIS A 121 4.57 -15.89 -15.09
N LEU A 122 4.21 -14.68 -15.50
CA LEU A 122 3.35 -14.41 -16.63
C LEU A 122 4.20 -13.86 -17.76
N VAL A 123 3.93 -14.27 -18.99
CA VAL A 123 4.45 -13.62 -20.19
C VAL A 123 3.26 -12.98 -20.87
N GLY A 124 3.37 -11.69 -21.17
CA GLY A 124 2.26 -10.98 -21.79
C GLY A 124 2.69 -9.82 -22.67
N THR A 125 1.69 -9.21 -23.30
CA THR A 125 1.80 -8.02 -24.14
C THR A 125 0.66 -7.06 -23.80
N LEU A 126 0.78 -5.81 -24.24
CA LEU A 126 -0.31 -4.83 -24.14
C LEU A 126 -1.50 -5.23 -25.02
N THR A 127 -2.71 -4.97 -24.52
CA THR A 127 -3.95 -5.07 -25.32
C THR A 127 -4.07 -3.87 -26.26
N GLU A 128 -4.99 -3.96 -27.24
CA GLU A 128 -5.28 -2.86 -28.17
C GLU A 128 -5.66 -1.56 -27.43
N GLU A 129 -6.45 -1.67 -26.35
CA GLU A 129 -6.84 -0.53 -25.50
C GLU A 129 -5.63 0.25 -24.95
N TYR A 130 -4.59 -0.44 -24.47
CA TYR A 130 -3.39 0.23 -24.00
C TYR A 130 -2.54 0.77 -25.16
N LEU A 131 -2.51 0.08 -26.31
CA LEU A 131 -1.76 0.50 -27.48
C LEU A 131 -2.36 1.74 -28.18
N GLU A 132 -3.62 2.08 -27.91
CA GLU A 132 -4.23 3.35 -28.35
C GLU A 132 -3.62 4.58 -27.64
N LYS A 133 -3.02 4.41 -26.45
CA LYS A 133 -2.30 5.49 -25.76
C LYS A 133 -1.04 5.85 -26.55
N ALA A 134 -0.88 7.14 -26.88
CA ALA A 134 0.19 7.63 -27.76
C ALA A 134 1.60 7.19 -27.31
N ASP A 135 1.85 7.18 -26.00
CA ASP A 135 3.15 6.83 -25.43
C ASP A 135 3.42 5.30 -25.38
N LEU A 136 2.39 4.47 -25.57
CA LEU A 136 2.51 3.00 -25.53
C LEU A 136 2.40 2.33 -26.89
N LYS A 137 1.93 3.06 -27.92
CA LYS A 137 1.73 2.53 -29.28
C LYS A 137 2.97 1.85 -29.88
N GLY A 138 4.16 2.34 -29.53
CA GLY A 138 5.44 1.80 -29.99
C GLY A 138 5.80 0.41 -29.45
N TYR A 139 5.05 -0.10 -28.47
CA TYR A 139 5.33 -1.37 -27.80
C TYR A 139 4.53 -2.56 -28.35
N ALA A 140 3.82 -2.37 -29.46
CA ALA A 140 3.08 -3.45 -30.11
C ALA A 140 4.00 -4.66 -30.42
N GLY A 141 3.60 -5.84 -29.93
CA GLY A 141 4.35 -7.08 -30.10
C GLY A 141 5.53 -7.29 -29.12
N MET A 142 5.86 -6.31 -28.26
CA MET A 142 6.90 -6.49 -27.25
C MET A 142 6.41 -7.33 -26.08
N ASN A 143 7.17 -8.37 -25.73
CA ASN A 143 6.88 -9.27 -24.61
C ASN A 143 7.44 -8.74 -23.29
N ILE A 144 6.65 -8.86 -22.21
CA ILE A 144 7.06 -8.57 -20.84
C ILE A 144 6.90 -9.81 -19.96
N GLU A 145 7.94 -10.16 -19.20
CA GLU A 145 7.82 -11.15 -18.11
C GLU A 145 7.35 -10.44 -16.83
N ILE A 146 6.20 -10.83 -16.30
CA ILE A 146 5.64 -10.31 -15.06
C ILE A 146 5.74 -11.38 -13.97
N GLN A 147 6.48 -11.09 -12.90
CA GLN A 147 6.65 -11.99 -11.76
C GLN A 147 5.82 -11.47 -10.59
N VAL A 148 4.85 -12.26 -10.10
CA VAL A 148 4.02 -11.90 -8.94
C VAL A 148 4.42 -12.77 -7.76
N ARG A 149 4.79 -12.14 -6.64
CA ARG A 149 5.37 -12.81 -5.45
C ARG A 149 5.07 -12.05 -4.15
N SER A 150 5.09 -12.72 -3.01
CA SER A 150 5.13 -12.06 -1.69
C SER A 150 6.53 -11.47 -1.38
N VAL A 151 6.63 -10.62 -0.36
CA VAL A 151 7.93 -10.12 0.14
C VAL A 151 8.87 -11.28 0.51
N LEU A 152 8.37 -12.32 1.19
CA LEU A 152 9.21 -13.46 1.60
C LEU A 152 9.60 -14.33 0.40
N GLN A 153 8.69 -14.55 -0.55
CA GLN A 153 8.99 -15.20 -1.82
C GLN A 153 10.05 -14.44 -2.63
N HIS A 154 10.00 -13.11 -2.62
CA HIS A 154 11.00 -12.27 -3.28
C HIS A 154 12.37 -12.42 -2.60
N ALA A 155 12.43 -12.28 -1.27
CA ALA A 155 13.66 -12.45 -0.50
C ALA A 155 14.30 -13.82 -0.73
N TRP A 156 13.50 -14.89 -0.66
CA TRP A 156 13.93 -16.25 -0.97
C TRP A 156 14.53 -16.34 -2.38
N ALA A 157 13.82 -15.82 -3.39
CA ALA A 157 14.26 -15.96 -4.77
C ALA A 157 15.54 -15.18 -5.08
N GLU A 158 15.78 -14.03 -4.43
CA GLU A 158 17.05 -13.33 -4.57
C GLU A 158 18.20 -14.12 -3.93
N ILE A 159 17.97 -14.73 -2.75
CA ILE A 159 18.98 -15.57 -2.07
C ILE A 159 19.27 -16.84 -2.86
N ASP A 160 18.24 -17.57 -3.29
CA ASP A 160 18.37 -18.81 -4.06
C ASP A 160 19.06 -18.54 -5.41
N HIS A 161 18.67 -17.47 -6.10
CA HIS A 161 19.32 -17.05 -7.33
C HIS A 161 20.79 -16.70 -7.08
N ASP A 162 21.12 -15.88 -6.08
CA ASP A 162 22.51 -15.52 -5.79
C ASP A 162 23.36 -16.74 -5.44
N SER A 163 22.81 -17.64 -4.62
CA SER A 163 23.47 -18.86 -4.15
C SER A 163 23.71 -19.86 -5.29
N ARG A 164 22.83 -19.94 -6.29
CA ARG A 164 22.94 -20.89 -7.40
C ARG A 164 23.62 -20.31 -8.63
N TYR A 165 23.52 -19.01 -8.91
CA TYR A 165 24.11 -18.40 -10.11
C TYR A 165 25.54 -17.93 -9.92
N LYS A 166 25.95 -17.48 -8.72
CA LYS A 166 27.36 -17.10 -8.49
C LYS A 166 28.27 -18.33 -8.38
N SER A 167 27.73 -19.48 -8.00
CA SER A 167 28.44 -20.75 -8.08
C SER A 167 28.06 -21.44 -9.38
N ASN A 168 28.92 -21.42 -10.40
CA ASN A 168 28.84 -22.37 -11.54
C ASN A 168 29.06 -23.86 -11.09
N PHE A 169 28.80 -24.17 -9.82
CA PHE A 169 29.05 -25.42 -9.13
C PHE A 169 27.79 -25.88 -8.40
N VAL A 170 27.61 -27.20 -8.32
CA VAL A 170 26.57 -27.83 -7.52
C VAL A 170 26.82 -27.49 -6.04
N LEU A 171 25.78 -27.02 -5.34
CA LEU A 171 25.86 -26.77 -3.91
C LEU A 171 26.17 -28.08 -3.16
N PRO A 172 27.10 -28.08 -2.19
CA PRO A 172 27.28 -29.23 -1.30
C PRO A 172 25.94 -29.64 -0.66
N PRO A 173 25.65 -30.95 -0.53
CA PRO A 173 24.35 -31.43 -0.03
C PRO A 173 23.95 -30.83 1.32
N GLU A 174 24.92 -30.52 2.19
CA GLU A 174 24.66 -29.87 3.47
C GLU A 174 24.13 -28.43 3.31
N LEU A 175 24.70 -27.64 2.40
CA LEU A 175 24.23 -26.28 2.10
C LEU A 175 22.90 -26.31 1.39
N GLU A 176 22.71 -27.24 0.46
CA GLU A 176 21.43 -27.43 -0.22
C GLU A 176 20.31 -27.77 0.78
N ARG A 177 20.59 -28.68 1.73
CA ARG A 177 19.66 -29.00 2.82
C ARG A 177 19.32 -27.78 3.67
N ARG A 178 20.31 -26.93 4.00
CA ARG A 178 20.06 -25.68 4.74
C ARG A 178 19.20 -24.71 3.95
N LEU A 179 19.41 -24.60 2.64
CA LEU A 179 18.60 -23.78 1.74
C LEU A 179 17.14 -24.25 1.80
N TYR A 180 16.87 -25.55 1.65
CA TYR A 180 15.50 -26.10 1.76
C TYR A 180 14.84 -25.88 3.13
N LEU A 181 15.60 -25.92 4.24
CA LEU A 181 15.07 -25.61 5.56
C LEU A 181 14.65 -24.13 5.68
N ILE A 182 15.41 -23.22 5.09
CA ILE A 182 15.06 -21.79 5.04
C ILE A 182 13.78 -21.59 4.22
N ALA A 183 13.65 -22.26 3.06
CA ALA A 183 12.41 -22.21 2.29
C ALA A 183 11.19 -22.66 3.12
N GLY A 184 11.32 -23.77 3.86
CA GLY A 184 10.26 -24.25 4.73
C GLY A 184 9.93 -23.29 5.88
N LEU A 185 10.95 -22.67 6.50
CA LEU A 185 10.74 -21.68 7.56
C LEU A 185 9.98 -20.45 7.05
N LEU A 186 10.37 -19.95 5.88
CA LEU A 186 9.71 -18.81 5.25
C LEU A 186 8.26 -19.17 4.88
N GLU A 187 7.98 -20.39 4.39
CA GLU A 187 6.62 -20.83 4.06
C GLU A 187 5.72 -20.85 5.31
N VAL A 188 6.27 -21.30 6.44
CA VAL A 188 5.60 -21.20 7.74
C VAL A 188 5.35 -19.74 8.11
N ALA A 189 6.34 -18.87 7.92
CA ALA A 189 6.19 -17.45 8.22
C ALA A 189 5.12 -16.77 7.35
N ASP A 190 5.05 -17.06 6.04
CA ASP A 190 3.98 -16.56 5.15
C ASP A 190 2.60 -16.98 5.67
N ARG A 191 2.44 -18.23 6.13
CA ARG A 191 1.19 -18.72 6.73
C ARG A 191 0.82 -17.95 8.00
N GLU A 192 1.76 -17.81 8.92
CA GLU A 192 1.52 -17.08 10.18
C GLU A 192 1.19 -15.60 9.93
N PHE A 193 1.81 -14.96 8.93
CA PHE A 193 1.47 -13.59 8.55
C PHE A 193 0.09 -13.47 7.90
N ASN A 194 -0.32 -14.45 7.09
CA ASN A 194 -1.67 -14.51 6.55
C ASN A 194 -2.69 -14.68 7.68
N ASP A 195 -2.48 -15.63 8.60
CA ASP A 195 -3.37 -15.88 9.75
C ASP A 195 -3.46 -14.66 10.67
N PHE A 196 -2.32 -14.00 10.94
CA PHE A 196 -2.28 -12.76 11.72
C PHE A 196 -3.11 -11.64 11.06
N ARG A 197 -2.97 -11.47 9.73
CA ARG A 197 -3.76 -10.49 8.97
C ARG A 197 -5.24 -10.79 9.08
N ASP A 198 -5.64 -12.05 8.92
CA ASP A 198 -7.04 -12.45 8.95
C ASP A 198 -7.66 -12.24 10.33
N GLN A 199 -6.91 -12.56 11.40
CA GLN A 199 -7.33 -12.27 12.78
C GLN A 199 -7.46 -10.76 13.02
N ARG A 200 -6.48 -9.96 12.57
CA ARG A 200 -6.57 -8.49 12.69
C ARG A 200 -7.79 -7.95 11.97
N ASN A 201 -8.05 -8.39 10.74
CA ASN A 201 -9.19 -7.93 9.95
C ASN A 201 -10.54 -8.30 10.61
N LYS A 202 -10.64 -9.49 11.25
CA LYS A 202 -11.82 -9.85 12.04
C LYS A 202 -12.05 -8.88 13.20
N LEU A 203 -10.99 -8.54 13.95
CA LEU A 203 -11.07 -7.57 15.04
C LEU A 203 -11.47 -6.17 14.53
N ILE A 204 -11.00 -5.75 13.34
CA ILE A 204 -11.44 -4.50 12.71
C ILE A 204 -12.96 -4.54 12.46
N GLU A 205 -13.49 -5.61 11.87
CA GLU A 205 -14.92 -5.73 11.60
C GLU A 205 -15.78 -5.79 12.88
N GLU A 206 -15.30 -6.47 13.92
CA GLU A 206 -15.94 -6.46 15.25
C GLU A 206 -15.97 -5.05 15.84
N ALA A 207 -14.85 -4.32 15.81
CA ALA A 207 -14.78 -2.94 16.26
C ALA A 207 -15.69 -2.01 15.44
N LYS A 208 -15.78 -2.17 14.11
CA LYS A 208 -16.72 -1.41 13.28
C LYS A 208 -18.16 -1.61 13.71
N LYS A 209 -18.53 -2.85 14.05
CA LYS A 209 -19.86 -3.19 14.55
C LYS A 209 -20.14 -2.48 15.87
N GLU A 210 -19.22 -2.56 16.84
CA GLU A 210 -19.35 -1.86 18.11
C GLU A 210 -19.53 -0.34 17.94
N ILE A 211 -18.75 0.29 17.04
CA ILE A 211 -18.88 1.72 16.72
C ILE A 211 -20.27 2.01 16.14
N THR A 212 -20.70 1.23 15.16
CA THR A 212 -21.97 1.46 14.44
C THR A 212 -23.18 1.25 15.35
N GLU A 213 -23.09 0.31 16.29
CA GLU A 213 -24.14 0.00 17.27
C GLU A 213 -24.04 0.89 18.53
N GLN A 214 -23.10 1.84 18.58
CA GLN A 214 -22.83 2.70 19.73
C GLN A 214 -22.63 1.93 21.05
N GLN A 215 -21.97 0.77 20.97
CA GLN A 215 -21.75 -0.09 22.12
C GLN A 215 -20.66 0.50 23.03
N LEU A 216 -21.08 1.17 24.10
CA LEU A 216 -20.14 1.77 25.06
C LEU A 216 -19.45 0.69 25.91
N SER A 217 -18.22 0.36 25.55
CA SER A 217 -17.36 -0.59 26.27
C SER A 217 -16.36 0.10 27.20
N SER A 218 -16.03 -0.56 28.31
CA SER A 218 -14.99 -0.12 29.25
C SER A 218 -13.58 -0.61 28.88
N GLU A 219 -13.47 -1.37 27.79
CA GLU A 219 -12.21 -1.88 27.26
C GLU A 219 -11.28 -0.76 26.79
N LEU A 220 -9.99 -1.08 26.75
CA LEU A 220 -8.96 -0.15 26.31
C LEU A 220 -9.13 0.18 24.83
N LEU A 221 -8.95 1.45 24.49
CA LEU A 221 -8.87 1.90 23.11
C LEU A 221 -7.59 1.33 22.48
N THR A 222 -7.73 0.64 21.36
CA THR A 222 -6.61 0.01 20.65
C THR A 222 -6.40 0.64 19.29
N LEU A 223 -5.23 0.39 18.69
CA LEU A 223 -4.93 0.84 17.33
C LEU A 223 -5.95 0.27 16.33
N VAL A 224 -6.33 -0.99 16.50
CA VAL A 224 -7.32 -1.69 15.68
C VAL A 224 -8.67 -0.99 15.73
N PHE A 225 -9.10 -0.53 16.91
CA PHE A 225 -10.36 0.19 17.06
C PHE A 225 -10.33 1.55 16.33
N ILE A 226 -9.20 2.26 16.39
CA ILE A 226 -9.02 3.52 15.67
C ILE A 226 -8.99 3.29 14.15
N GLU A 227 -8.28 2.26 13.68
CA GLU A 227 -8.29 1.86 12.26
C GLU A 227 -9.72 1.60 11.77
N ALA A 228 -10.51 0.82 12.52
CA ALA A 228 -11.91 0.57 12.23
C ALA A 228 -12.73 1.86 12.11
N SER A 229 -12.55 2.81 13.04
CA SER A 229 -13.24 4.10 13.00
C SER A 229 -12.85 4.96 11.80
N LEU A 230 -11.58 4.95 11.41
CA LEU A 230 -11.07 5.67 10.26
C LEU A 230 -11.63 5.12 8.95
N GLU A 231 -11.75 3.79 8.85
CA GLU A 231 -12.38 3.14 7.70
C GLU A 231 -13.87 3.53 7.56
N LEU A 232 -14.62 3.54 8.68
CA LEU A 232 -16.02 3.96 8.68
C LEU A 232 -16.19 5.42 8.26
N ILE A 233 -15.36 6.33 8.80
CA ILE A 233 -15.38 7.75 8.44
C ILE A 233 -15.00 7.91 6.96
N ALA A 234 -13.95 7.25 6.49
CA ALA A 234 -13.54 7.33 5.10
C ALA A 234 -14.66 6.89 4.16
N THR A 235 -15.36 5.79 4.50
CA THR A 235 -16.52 5.30 3.76
C THR A 235 -17.68 6.30 3.79
N LYS A 236 -18.08 6.76 4.98
CA LYS A 236 -19.22 7.66 5.19
C LYS A 236 -19.08 8.97 4.43
N TYR A 237 -17.87 9.49 4.29
CA TYR A 237 -17.60 10.80 3.66
C TYR A 237 -16.85 10.70 2.32
N HIS A 238 -16.76 9.50 1.74
CA HIS A 238 -16.07 9.25 0.47
C HIS A 238 -14.62 9.81 0.42
N LEU A 239 -13.89 9.61 1.53
CA LEU A 239 -12.47 9.93 1.60
C LEU A 239 -11.67 8.76 1.01
N GLY A 240 -10.58 9.05 0.29
CA GLY A 240 -9.74 7.98 -0.30
C GLY A 240 -8.86 7.27 0.74
N ASP A 241 -8.48 6.03 0.45
CA ASP A 241 -7.79 5.10 1.39
C ASP A 241 -6.38 5.52 1.83
N HIS A 242 -5.79 6.56 1.24
CA HIS A 242 -4.35 6.88 1.31
C HIS A 242 -3.84 7.40 2.68
N TYR A 243 -4.62 7.29 3.76
CA TYR A 243 -4.31 7.97 5.02
C TYR A 243 -4.54 7.13 6.29
N ILE A 244 -5.09 5.91 6.19
CA ILE A 244 -5.67 5.23 7.37
C ILE A 244 -4.60 4.77 8.38
N LYS A 245 -3.53 4.10 7.95
CA LYS A 245 -2.54 3.51 8.88
C LYS A 245 -1.66 4.55 9.60
N ASP A 246 -1.11 5.51 8.85
CA ASP A 246 -0.23 6.54 9.41
C ASP A 246 -1.00 7.51 10.34
N ASP A 247 -2.29 7.73 10.07
CA ASP A 247 -3.14 8.55 10.94
C ASP A 247 -3.56 7.79 12.20
N ALA A 248 -3.82 6.48 12.12
CA ALA A 248 -4.25 5.68 13.28
C ALA A 248 -3.24 5.72 14.43
N SER A 249 -1.95 5.57 14.13
CA SER A 249 -0.87 5.59 15.14
C SER A 249 -0.67 6.97 15.77
N LYS A 250 -0.92 8.05 15.03
CA LYS A 250 -0.87 9.41 15.59
C LYS A 250 -2.08 9.68 16.46
N LEU A 251 -3.25 9.25 16.00
CA LEU A 251 -4.51 9.42 16.71
C LEU A 251 -4.53 8.67 18.03
N ILE A 252 -4.00 7.44 18.10
CA ILE A 252 -3.95 6.72 19.37
C ILE A 252 -3.11 7.47 20.41
N GLY A 253 -1.94 7.99 20.02
CA GLY A 253 -1.10 8.78 20.92
C GLY A 253 -1.78 10.07 21.38
N LEU A 254 -2.55 10.72 20.51
CA LEU A 254 -3.35 11.89 20.86
C LEU A 254 -4.51 11.52 21.78
N CYS A 255 -5.23 10.44 21.52
CA CYS A 255 -6.27 9.94 22.41
C CYS A 255 -5.69 9.69 23.81
N GLU A 256 -4.53 9.05 23.92
CA GLU A 256 -3.82 8.83 25.18
C GLU A 256 -3.43 10.15 25.88
N GLU A 257 -2.82 11.10 25.17
CA GLU A 257 -2.43 12.41 25.71
C GLU A 257 -3.64 13.18 26.29
N TYR A 258 -4.80 13.05 25.66
CA TYR A 258 -6.04 13.72 26.08
C TYR A 258 -6.92 12.85 26.99
N GLY A 259 -6.40 11.71 27.48
CA GLY A 259 -7.05 10.83 28.45
C GLY A 259 -8.27 10.07 27.91
N ILE A 260 -8.34 9.85 26.59
CA ILE A 260 -9.33 9.01 25.91
C ILE A 260 -8.69 7.63 25.73
N THR A 261 -8.72 6.82 26.77
CA THR A 261 -8.05 5.51 26.79
C THR A 261 -9.03 4.35 26.68
N LYS A 262 -10.33 4.60 26.63
CA LYS A 262 -11.38 3.58 26.58
C LYS A 262 -12.23 3.71 25.33
N VAL A 263 -12.73 2.57 24.85
CA VAL A 263 -13.61 2.49 23.68
C VAL A 263 -14.86 3.35 23.84
N GLY A 264 -15.57 3.25 24.97
CA GLY A 264 -16.79 4.03 25.19
C GLY A 264 -16.58 5.55 25.15
N ASP A 265 -15.49 6.03 25.75
CA ASP A 265 -15.14 7.46 25.74
C ASP A 265 -14.90 7.98 24.32
N TYR A 266 -14.26 7.13 23.50
CA TYR A 266 -13.99 7.40 22.09
C TYR A 266 -15.24 7.30 21.22
N ILE A 267 -16.14 6.32 21.42
CA ILE A 267 -17.42 6.26 20.68
C ILE A 267 -18.25 7.51 20.95
N THR A 268 -18.35 7.96 22.20
CA THR A 268 -19.06 9.21 22.51
C THR A 268 -18.43 10.42 21.80
N LEU A 269 -17.12 10.39 21.53
CA LEU A 269 -16.45 11.42 20.74
C LEU A 269 -16.84 11.33 19.27
N LEU A 270 -16.98 10.11 18.73
CA LEU A 270 -17.36 9.88 17.34
C LEU A 270 -18.79 10.37 17.04
N ASP A 271 -19.72 10.28 18.00
CA ASP A 271 -21.10 10.75 17.81
C ASP A 271 -21.19 12.25 17.51
N ASP A 272 -20.30 13.04 18.12
CA ASP A 272 -20.22 14.48 17.87
C ASP A 272 -19.59 14.81 16.50
N LEU A 273 -19.07 13.82 15.76
CA LEU A 273 -18.41 14.04 14.47
C LEU A 273 -19.32 14.59 13.40
N ASP A 274 -20.61 14.25 13.38
CA ASP A 274 -21.52 14.83 12.40
C ASP A 274 -21.64 16.35 12.59
N ASP A 275 -21.69 16.81 13.84
CA ASP A 275 -21.65 18.24 14.17
C ASP A 275 -20.29 18.85 13.77
N ILE A 276 -19.18 18.14 13.97
CA ILE A 276 -17.84 18.62 13.59
C ILE A 276 -17.63 18.65 12.09
N PHE A 277 -18.18 17.70 11.34
CA PHE A 277 -18.13 17.71 9.88
C PHE A 277 -18.99 18.85 9.33
N GLN A 278 -20.18 19.07 9.88
CA GLN A 278 -20.99 20.25 9.56
C GLN A 278 -20.23 21.54 9.87
N PHE A 279 -19.61 21.63 11.04
CA PHE A 279 -18.76 22.75 11.43
C PHE A 279 -17.59 22.94 10.45
N SER A 280 -16.87 21.88 10.07
CA SER A 280 -15.76 21.93 9.13
C SER A 280 -16.20 22.36 7.73
N ARG A 281 -17.42 21.99 7.29
CA ARG A 281 -18.02 22.46 6.04
C ARG A 281 -18.37 23.94 6.13
N VAL A 282 -18.94 24.39 7.24
CA VAL A 282 -19.27 25.80 7.51
C VAL A 282 -17.99 26.65 7.57
N VAL A 283 -16.94 26.17 8.22
CA VAL A 283 -15.62 26.81 8.25
C VAL A 283 -14.99 26.81 6.87
N LYS A 284 -15.00 25.69 6.13
CA LYS A 284 -14.55 25.64 4.74
C LYS A 284 -15.31 26.59 3.82
N SER A 285 -16.64 26.72 3.97
CA SER A 285 -17.44 27.66 3.18
C SER A 285 -17.21 29.12 3.58
N SER A 286 -16.79 29.37 4.82
CA SER A 286 -16.45 30.72 5.31
C SER A 286 -15.01 31.12 4.94
N ILE A 287 -14.09 30.16 4.91
CA ILE A 287 -12.68 30.33 4.53
C ILE A 287 -12.48 30.27 3.00
N SER A 288 -13.39 29.63 2.23
CA SER A 288 -13.33 29.56 0.76
C SER A 288 -13.34 30.94 0.08
N ALA A 289 -13.82 31.98 0.76
CA ALA A 289 -13.70 33.36 0.31
C ALA A 289 -12.24 33.89 0.32
N HIS A 290 -11.35 33.33 1.15
CA HIS A 290 -10.00 33.83 1.38
C HIS A 290 -8.85 32.86 1.02
N VAL A 291 -9.05 31.54 1.03
CA VAL A 291 -7.94 30.58 0.92
C VAL A 291 -8.22 29.53 -0.16
N ARG A 292 -8.02 29.92 -1.42
CA ARG A 292 -8.25 29.06 -2.61
C ARG A 292 -7.22 27.95 -2.85
N ASN A 293 -6.16 27.83 -2.04
CA ASN A 293 -5.04 26.92 -2.33
C ASN A 293 -4.88 25.70 -1.41
N TYR A 294 -5.70 25.52 -0.37
CA TYR A 294 -5.62 24.32 0.48
C TYR A 294 -6.55 23.21 -0.05
N ASN A 295 -6.21 22.67 -1.23
CA ASN A 295 -6.91 21.55 -1.83
C ASN A 295 -6.43 20.18 -1.30
N ARG A 296 -5.99 20.11 -0.03
CA ARG A 296 -5.72 18.83 0.64
C ARG A 296 -7.04 18.32 1.22
N LYS A 297 -7.52 17.19 0.68
CA LYS A 297 -8.61 16.39 1.25
C LYS A 297 -8.37 16.27 2.77
N MET A 298 -9.36 16.62 3.59
CA MET A 298 -9.24 16.44 5.05
C MET A 298 -9.14 14.93 5.31
N SER A 299 -8.08 14.48 5.97
CA SER A 299 -7.98 13.07 6.34
C SER A 299 -8.97 12.74 7.46
N ALA A 300 -9.40 11.49 7.53
CA ALA A 300 -10.29 11.03 8.61
C ALA A 300 -9.66 11.26 9.99
N GLY A 301 -8.33 11.14 10.10
CA GLY A 301 -7.60 11.43 11.33
C GLY A 301 -7.65 12.91 11.73
N PHE A 302 -7.53 13.82 10.77
CA PHE A 302 -7.70 15.24 11.05
C PHE A 302 -9.07 15.58 11.65
N VAL A 303 -10.13 14.89 11.20
CA VAL A 303 -11.49 15.12 11.69
C VAL A 303 -11.67 14.59 13.12
N ILE A 304 -11.22 13.36 13.40
CA ILE A 304 -11.23 12.81 14.77
C ILE A 304 -10.40 13.69 15.70
N PHE A 305 -9.22 14.14 15.27
CA PHE A 305 -8.39 15.03 16.06
C PHE A 305 -9.12 16.35 16.41
N SER A 306 -9.77 16.96 15.42
CA SER A 306 -10.59 18.16 15.63
C SER A 306 -11.72 17.93 16.65
N ALA A 307 -12.27 16.72 16.69
CA ALA A 307 -13.25 16.33 17.71
C ALA A 307 -12.68 16.32 19.11
N ILE A 308 -11.53 15.65 19.30
CA ILE A 308 -10.85 15.52 20.61
C ILE A 308 -10.64 16.90 21.21
N ILE A 309 -10.15 17.81 20.37
CA ILE A 309 -9.87 19.19 20.67
C ILE A 309 -11.13 19.95 21.12
N LEU A 310 -12.20 19.91 20.32
CA LEU A 310 -13.45 20.62 20.60
C LEU A 310 -14.10 20.12 21.90
N ARG A 311 -14.13 18.80 22.13
CA ARG A 311 -14.73 18.21 23.34
C ARG A 311 -14.00 18.59 24.62
N ARG A 312 -12.69 18.83 24.57
CA ARG A 312 -11.89 19.27 25.73
C ARG A 312 -11.85 20.80 25.87
N GLY A 313 -12.49 21.55 24.97
CA GLY A 313 -12.53 23.01 24.99
C GLY A 313 -11.15 23.65 24.82
N ILE A 314 -10.23 22.92 24.19
CA ILE A 314 -8.88 23.40 23.91
C ILE A 314 -8.93 24.00 22.51
N ASP A 315 -8.43 25.22 22.33
CA ASP A 315 -8.24 25.82 21.02
C ASP A 315 -6.76 25.66 20.61
N PRO A 316 -6.41 24.68 19.76
CA PRO A 316 -5.05 24.46 19.29
C PRO A 316 -4.72 25.34 18.09
N TRP A 317 -5.71 26.00 17.48
CA TRP A 317 -5.53 26.86 16.31
C TRP A 317 -4.86 28.19 16.66
N CYS A 318 -4.78 28.52 17.95
CA CYS A 318 -4.23 29.80 18.41
C CYS A 318 -2.69 29.86 18.55
N ARG A 319 -1.93 28.78 18.33
CA ARG A 319 -0.45 28.88 18.32
C ARG A 319 0.08 29.00 16.89
N GLY A 320 0.10 30.24 16.38
CA GLY A 320 0.85 30.62 15.17
C GLY A 320 0.03 31.03 13.95
N MET A 321 -1.31 31.09 14.04
CA MET A 321 -2.16 31.59 12.95
C MET A 321 -2.32 33.12 12.97
N PRO A 322 -2.52 33.77 11.80
CA PRO A 322 -2.92 35.17 11.72
C PRO A 322 -4.22 35.44 12.48
N LEU A 323 -4.27 36.55 13.24
CA LEU A 323 -5.40 36.93 14.10
C LEU A 323 -6.76 36.95 13.37
N GLU A 324 -6.75 37.30 12.09
CA GLU A 324 -7.94 37.39 11.24
C GLU A 324 -8.60 36.02 10.98
N TRP A 325 -7.83 34.93 10.92
CA TRP A 325 -8.38 33.58 10.79
C TRP A 325 -8.97 33.09 12.10
N ILE A 326 -8.33 33.42 13.22
CA ILE A 326 -8.84 33.14 14.56
C ILE A 326 -10.20 33.83 14.75
N HIS A 327 -10.35 35.06 14.24
CA HIS A 327 -11.62 35.79 14.31
C HIS A 327 -12.72 35.13 13.48
N SER A 328 -12.44 34.77 12.21
CA SER A 328 -13.42 34.10 11.34
C SER A 328 -13.82 32.71 11.84
N ILE A 329 -12.88 31.96 12.44
CA ILE A 329 -13.18 30.65 13.07
C ILE A 329 -14.04 30.84 14.31
N ASN A 330 -13.74 31.83 15.16
CA ASN A 330 -14.55 32.14 16.35
C ASN A 330 -15.95 32.65 15.99
N GLU A 331 -16.10 33.43 14.92
CA GLU A 331 -17.40 33.83 14.38
C GLU A 331 -18.18 32.61 13.86
N ALA A 332 -17.53 31.69 13.13
CA ALA A 332 -18.16 30.45 12.69
C ALA A 332 -18.60 29.57 13.88
N LEU A 333 -17.79 29.48 14.94
CA LEU A 333 -18.11 28.79 16.19
C LEU A 333 -19.31 29.43 16.91
N ALA A 334 -19.40 30.76 16.93
CA ALA A 334 -20.50 31.48 17.57
C ALA A 334 -21.86 31.29 16.85
N HIS A 335 -21.83 31.04 15.53
CA HIS A 335 -23.03 30.74 14.74
C HIS A 335 -23.40 29.26 14.75
N PHE A 336 -22.48 28.37 15.14
CA PHE A 336 -22.72 26.94 15.24
C PHE A 336 -23.35 26.60 16.60
N ARG A 337 -24.62 26.20 16.60
CA ARG A 337 -25.28 25.63 17.78
C ARG A 337 -25.32 24.10 17.61
N PRO A 338 -24.52 23.32 18.36
CA PRO A 338 -24.64 21.87 18.34
C PRO A 338 -26.03 21.45 18.83
N ASN A 339 -26.59 20.39 18.25
CA ASN A 339 -27.90 19.87 18.66
C ASN A 339 -27.83 19.10 19.99
N SER A 340 -26.63 18.75 20.46
CA SER A 340 -26.42 18.14 21.77
C SER A 340 -26.00 19.20 22.79
N ALA A 341 -26.90 19.50 23.72
CA ALA A 341 -26.62 20.27 24.91
C ALA A 341 -25.72 19.46 25.86
N THR A 342 -24.43 19.34 25.55
CA THR A 342 -23.46 18.70 26.45
C THR A 342 -22.66 19.78 27.16
N ARG A 343 -23.01 20.00 28.42
CA ARG A 343 -22.29 20.81 29.42
C ARG A 343 -20.78 20.79 29.14
N ILE A 344 -20.23 21.95 28.79
CA ILE A 344 -18.82 22.27 29.06
C ILE A 344 -18.62 21.98 30.54
N VAL A 345 -17.91 20.89 30.87
CA VAL A 345 -17.51 20.59 32.24
C VAL A 345 -16.56 21.70 32.67
N LYS A 346 -17.10 22.72 33.34
CA LYS A 346 -16.36 23.64 34.19
C LYS A 346 -15.72 22.81 35.30
N GLY A 347 -14.55 22.24 35.04
CA GLY A 347 -13.98 21.27 35.97
C GLY A 347 -12.64 20.68 35.56
N SER A 348 -11.75 21.45 34.97
CA SER A 348 -10.31 21.17 35.10
C SER A 348 -9.57 22.49 35.16
N LYS A 349 -8.83 22.70 36.25
CA LYS A 349 -7.95 23.88 36.42
C LYS A 349 -6.95 23.88 35.26
N PRO A 350 -6.65 25.04 34.65
CA PRO A 350 -5.56 25.12 33.69
C PRO A 350 -4.27 24.71 34.40
N ALA A 351 -3.52 23.78 33.78
CA ALA A 351 -2.16 23.47 34.21
C ALA A 351 -1.35 24.77 34.21
N GLN A 352 -0.70 25.08 35.33
CA GLN A 352 0.15 26.26 35.44
C GLN A 352 1.30 26.16 34.43
N PRO A 353 1.66 27.25 33.73
CA PRO A 353 2.80 27.25 32.85
C PRO A 353 4.08 27.04 33.66
N MET A 354 4.87 26.04 33.26
CA MET A 354 6.22 25.82 33.77
C MET A 354 7.06 27.06 33.45
N GLU A 355 7.50 27.77 34.48
CA GLU A 355 8.47 28.86 34.35
C GLU A 355 9.81 28.29 33.86
N ILE A 356 10.15 28.60 32.61
CA ILE A 356 11.50 28.42 32.11
C ILE A 356 12.31 29.60 32.67
N THR A 357 13.10 29.34 33.71
CA THR A 357 14.12 30.26 34.20
C THR A 357 15.26 30.32 33.18
N ARG A 358 15.71 31.55 32.92
CA ARG A 358 16.66 31.95 31.86
C ARG A 358 18.05 31.31 31.97
#